data_AF-A0A932M2X5-F1
#
_entry.id   AF-A0A932M2X5-F1
#
_cell.length_a   1.000
_cell.length_b   1.000
_cell.length_c   1.000
_cell.angle_alpha   90.00
_cell.angle_beta   90.00
_cell.angle_gamma   90.00
#
_symmetry.space_group_name_H-M   'P 1'
#
loop_
_entity.id
_entity.type
_entity.pdbx_description
1 polymer ?
#
loop_
_entity_poly.entity_id
_entity_poly.type
_entity_poly.pdbx_seq_one_letter_code
_entity_poly.pdbx_strand_id
1 'polypeptide(L)'
;MTRFMRSIAVLILAVIALTVAAIARGQESQPQETDDFTTRYFQMLGGMAVGFLAHEAAHYAAGAGKTQFHNDTTPVPNWSCEGCGRDHTRFVSLAGFMEQIISTEIIFRSGALPRRGPSFLHGFVLFNIILPVGYVYANEVSDAISGEGMGDLKAFNRSERRAIEASLLAWSAMSAYRWYALAERRQLPSFFLFVTPIPHGGITVTYSQRF
;
A
#
# COMPACT_ATOMS: atom_id res chain seq x y z
N MET A 1 7.42 5.42 -24.23
CA MET A 1 6.37 4.80 -23.38
C MET A 1 6.20 3.34 -23.79
N THR A 2 6.61 2.39 -22.94
CA THR A 2 6.69 0.95 -23.25
C THR A 2 5.29 0.33 -23.40
N ARG A 3 5.17 -0.82 -24.09
CA ARG A 3 3.89 -1.55 -24.26
C ARG A 3 3.22 -1.86 -22.91
N PHE A 4 4.03 -2.10 -21.87
CA PHE A 4 3.58 -2.32 -20.50
C PHE A 4 2.97 -1.06 -19.85
N MET A 5 3.57 0.12 -20.03
CA MET A 5 3.00 1.40 -19.57
C MET A 5 1.65 1.69 -20.24
N ARG A 6 1.46 1.24 -21.50
CA ARG A 6 0.15 1.31 -22.17
C ARG A 6 -0.85 0.33 -21.57
N SER A 7 -0.44 -0.88 -21.21
CA SER A 7 -1.31 -1.88 -20.55
C SER A 7 -1.71 -1.45 -19.14
N ILE A 8 -0.80 -0.88 -18.36
CA ILE A 8 -1.11 -0.30 -17.04
C ILE A 8 -2.03 0.89 -17.20
N ALA A 9 -1.74 1.83 -18.10
CA ALA A 9 -2.61 2.97 -18.36
C ALA A 9 -4.01 2.53 -18.81
N VAL A 10 -4.12 1.49 -19.64
CA VAL A 10 -5.40 0.91 -20.07
C VAL A 10 -6.12 0.24 -18.90
N LEU A 11 -5.41 -0.49 -18.04
CA LEU A 11 -6.00 -1.09 -16.84
C LEU A 11 -6.50 -0.02 -15.86
N ILE A 12 -5.73 1.04 -15.65
CA ILE A 12 -6.09 2.20 -14.82
C ILE A 12 -7.31 2.90 -15.41
N LEU A 13 -7.31 3.18 -16.71
CA LEU A 13 -8.45 3.79 -17.39
C LEU A 13 -9.69 2.90 -17.34
N ALA A 14 -9.52 1.57 -17.44
CA ALA A 14 -10.61 0.62 -17.32
C ALA A 14 -11.17 0.60 -15.89
N VAL A 15 -10.32 0.60 -14.87
CA VAL A 15 -10.74 0.67 -13.46
C VAL A 15 -11.44 2.00 -13.16
N ILE A 16 -10.90 3.13 -13.63
CA ILE A 16 -11.51 4.45 -13.47
C ILE A 16 -12.85 4.48 -14.20
N ALA A 17 -12.92 4.01 -15.45
CA ALA A 17 -14.17 3.99 -16.21
C ALA A 17 -15.23 3.10 -15.55
N LEU A 18 -14.84 1.93 -15.03
CA LEU A 18 -15.75 1.04 -14.29
C LEU A 18 -16.20 1.66 -12.96
N THR A 19 -15.31 2.37 -12.27
CA THR A 19 -15.62 3.08 -11.02
C THR A 19 -16.58 4.24 -11.27
N VAL A 20 -16.32 5.06 -12.29
CA VAL A 20 -17.19 6.18 -12.72
C VAL A 20 -18.54 5.65 -13.20
N ALA A 21 -18.57 4.56 -13.97
CA ALA A 21 -19.83 3.93 -14.40
C ALA A 21 -20.65 3.39 -13.22
N ALA A 22 -19.98 2.81 -12.20
CA ALA A 22 -20.64 2.35 -10.98
C ALA A 22 -21.20 3.52 -10.15
N ILE A 23 -20.48 4.64 -10.06
CA ILE A 23 -20.92 5.86 -9.37
C ILE A 23 -22.10 6.51 -10.12
N ALA A 24 -22.01 6.63 -11.44
CA ALA A 24 -23.05 7.23 -12.27
C ALA A 24 -24.36 6.45 -12.22
N ARG A 25 -24.31 5.10 -12.22
CA ARG A 25 -25.49 4.25 -12.04
C ARG A 25 -26.09 4.34 -10.64
N GLY A 26 -25.29 4.65 -9.63
CA GLY A 26 -25.75 4.85 -8.26
C GLY A 26 -26.54 6.14 -8.01
N GLN A 27 -26.55 7.10 -8.96
CA GLN A 27 -27.27 8.37 -8.80
C GLN A 27 -28.69 8.38 -9.40
N GLU A 28 -29.04 7.43 -10.29
CA GLU A 28 -30.36 7.42 -10.96
C GLU A 28 -31.41 6.51 -10.32
N SER A 29 -31.09 5.76 -9.26
CA SER A 29 -32.05 4.86 -8.61
C SER A 29 -32.15 5.10 -7.09
N GLN A 30 -33.29 5.62 -6.65
CA GLN A 30 -33.71 5.51 -5.25
C GLN A 30 -33.92 4.02 -4.87
N PRO A 31 -33.73 3.68 -3.58
CA PRO A 31 -33.06 2.46 -3.19
C PRO A 31 -34.01 1.26 -3.23
N GLN A 32 -33.87 0.42 -4.24
CA GLN A 32 -34.09 -0.99 -4.03
C GLN A 32 -32.82 -1.56 -3.40
N GLU A 33 -33.01 -2.09 -2.20
CA GLU A 33 -32.02 -2.72 -1.32
C GLU A 33 -31.49 -4.04 -1.93
N THR A 34 -31.20 -4.08 -3.23
CA THR A 34 -30.33 -5.11 -3.78
C THR A 34 -28.92 -4.69 -3.47
N ASP A 35 -28.50 -5.14 -2.31
CA ASP A 35 -27.14 -5.21 -1.84
C ASP A 35 -26.30 -6.11 -2.78
N ASP A 36 -26.17 -5.69 -4.03
CA ASP A 36 -25.65 -6.49 -5.13
C ASP A 36 -24.16 -6.75 -4.89
N PHE A 37 -23.86 -8.01 -4.61
CA PHE A 37 -22.51 -8.53 -4.42
C PHE A 37 -21.56 -8.06 -5.52
N THR A 38 -22.05 -7.97 -6.77
CA THR A 38 -21.27 -7.53 -7.93
C THR A 38 -20.77 -6.10 -7.74
N THR A 39 -21.66 -5.19 -7.34
CA THR A 39 -21.33 -3.79 -7.08
C THR A 39 -20.32 -3.66 -5.93
N ARG A 40 -20.51 -4.41 -4.84
CA ARG A 40 -19.56 -4.44 -3.71
C ARG A 40 -18.18 -4.98 -4.11
N TYR A 41 -18.16 -6.03 -4.92
CA TYR A 41 -16.93 -6.63 -5.43
C TYR A 41 -16.15 -5.65 -6.32
N PHE A 42 -16.81 -4.97 -7.26
CA PHE A 42 -16.13 -3.96 -8.09
C PHE A 42 -15.68 -2.73 -7.29
N GLN A 43 -16.44 -2.32 -6.28
CA GLN A 43 -15.99 -1.28 -5.36
C GLN A 43 -14.73 -1.73 -4.60
N MET A 44 -14.69 -2.96 -4.09
CA MET A 44 -13.51 -3.55 -3.44
C MET A 44 -12.31 -3.54 -4.39
N LEU A 45 -12.48 -4.02 -5.63
CA LEU A 45 -11.41 -3.98 -6.63
C LEU A 45 -10.96 -2.55 -6.97
N GLY A 46 -11.90 -1.61 -7.09
CA GLY A 46 -11.60 -0.20 -7.30
C GLY A 46 -10.79 0.38 -6.15
N GLY A 47 -11.13 0.01 -4.91
CA GLY A 47 -10.38 0.38 -3.71
C GLY A 47 -8.95 -0.15 -3.75
N MET A 48 -8.79 -1.44 -4.08
CA MET A 48 -7.47 -2.06 -4.19
C MET A 48 -6.61 -1.38 -5.26
N ALA A 49 -7.20 -1.08 -6.42
CA ALA A 49 -6.50 -0.41 -7.50
C ALA A 49 -6.10 1.03 -7.15
N VAL A 50 -6.94 1.77 -6.42
CA VAL A 50 -6.57 3.10 -5.94
C VAL A 50 -5.48 3.03 -4.87
N GLY A 51 -5.50 2.01 -4.00
CA GLY A 51 -4.39 1.73 -3.08
C GLY A 51 -3.07 1.50 -3.83
N PHE A 52 -3.11 0.70 -4.90
CA PHE A 52 -1.95 0.51 -5.78
C PHE A 52 -1.47 1.84 -6.37
N LEU A 53 -2.36 2.64 -6.93
CA LEU A 53 -1.99 3.93 -7.51
C LEU A 53 -1.42 4.91 -6.48
N ALA A 54 -1.95 4.93 -5.26
CA ALA A 54 -1.44 5.77 -4.19
C ALA A 54 -0.02 5.36 -3.79
N HIS A 55 0.24 4.05 -3.67
CA HIS A 55 1.57 3.50 -3.41
C HIS A 55 2.58 3.91 -4.49
N GLU A 56 2.26 3.69 -5.76
CA GLU A 56 3.13 4.06 -6.88
C GLU A 56 3.34 5.58 -6.98
N ALA A 57 2.28 6.38 -6.74
CA ALA A 57 2.37 7.83 -6.75
C ALA A 57 3.28 8.37 -5.65
N ALA A 58 3.36 7.71 -4.50
CA ALA A 58 4.24 8.12 -3.41
C ALA A 58 5.72 7.98 -3.79
N HIS A 59 6.10 6.91 -4.49
CA HIS A 59 7.45 6.77 -5.04
C HIS A 59 7.78 7.91 -6.02
N TYR A 60 6.89 8.15 -6.98
CA TYR A 60 7.06 9.22 -7.96
C TYR A 60 7.19 10.62 -7.30
N ALA A 61 6.34 10.90 -6.31
CA ALA A 61 6.36 12.14 -5.55
C ALA A 61 7.65 12.28 -4.73
N ALA A 62 8.09 11.20 -4.07
CA ALA A 62 9.29 11.20 -3.25
C ALA A 62 10.57 11.48 -4.06
N GLY A 63 10.65 10.99 -5.30
CA GLY A 63 11.78 11.31 -6.18
C GLY A 63 11.58 12.57 -7.02
N ALA A 64 10.54 13.38 -6.73
CA ALA A 64 10.26 14.64 -7.38
C ALA A 64 10.25 14.57 -8.92
N GLY A 65 9.70 13.47 -9.47
CA GLY A 65 9.65 13.23 -10.92
C GLY A 65 10.97 12.81 -11.57
N LYS A 66 12.05 12.65 -10.81
CA LYS A 66 13.35 12.10 -11.26
C LYS A 66 13.47 10.59 -11.06
N THR A 67 12.39 9.97 -10.61
CA THR A 67 12.32 8.52 -10.42
C THR A 67 12.28 7.78 -11.75
N GLN A 68 12.99 6.67 -11.81
CA GLN A 68 12.83 5.67 -12.85
C GLN A 68 12.11 4.46 -12.28
N PHE A 69 11.05 4.07 -12.98
CA PHE A 69 10.36 2.81 -12.75
C PHE A 69 11.13 1.72 -13.48
N HIS A 70 11.90 0.93 -12.75
CA HIS A 70 12.64 -0.20 -13.31
C HIS A 70 11.81 -1.46 -13.25
N ASN A 71 11.66 -2.10 -14.41
CA ASN A 71 11.09 -3.44 -14.53
C ASN A 71 12.19 -4.39 -15.00
N ASP A 72 13.25 -4.46 -14.20
CA ASP A 72 14.42 -5.26 -14.51
C ASP A 72 14.12 -6.71 -14.11
N THR A 73 13.39 -7.43 -14.96
CA THR A 73 13.16 -8.89 -14.90
C THR A 73 12.49 -9.45 -13.63
N THR A 74 12.10 -8.60 -12.69
CA THR A 74 11.50 -9.02 -11.42
C THR A 74 9.99 -8.83 -11.46
N PRO A 75 9.20 -9.75 -10.88
CA PRO A 75 7.73 -9.66 -10.86
C PRO A 75 7.21 -8.48 -10.03
N VAL A 76 8.09 -7.76 -9.34
CA VAL A 76 7.77 -6.64 -8.48
C VAL A 76 8.48 -5.38 -9.01
N PRO A 77 7.75 -4.26 -9.16
CA PRO A 77 8.33 -2.97 -9.52
C PRO A 77 9.49 -2.58 -8.61
N ASN A 78 10.46 -1.86 -9.18
CA ASN A 78 11.52 -1.23 -8.40
C ASN A 78 11.56 0.26 -8.73
N TRP A 79 11.49 1.09 -7.70
CA TRP A 79 11.73 2.51 -7.82
C TRP A 79 13.15 2.88 -7.39
N SER A 80 13.88 3.53 -8.30
CA SER A 80 15.13 4.22 -8.00
C SER A 80 15.15 5.63 -8.54
N CYS A 81 16.05 6.46 -7.99
CA CYS A 81 16.22 7.85 -8.39
C CYS A 81 17.63 8.03 -8.95
N GLU A 82 17.74 8.06 -10.28
CA GLU A 82 19.03 8.17 -10.95
C GLU A 82 19.69 9.52 -10.63
N GLY A 83 20.94 9.49 -10.17
CA GLY A 83 21.69 10.70 -9.79
C GLY A 83 21.32 11.30 -8.43
N CYS A 84 20.38 10.72 -7.67
CA CYS A 84 19.90 11.31 -6.41
C CYS A 84 20.70 10.88 -5.16
N GLY A 85 21.76 10.09 -5.33
CA GLY A 85 22.52 9.51 -4.21
C GLY A 85 21.79 8.34 -3.54
N ARG A 86 22.54 7.57 -2.74
CA ARG A 86 22.07 6.33 -2.13
C ARG A 86 20.92 6.56 -1.14
N ASP A 87 21.03 7.57 -0.29
CA ASP A 87 20.05 7.81 0.78
C ASP A 87 18.71 8.28 0.23
N HIS A 88 18.72 9.14 -0.80
CA HIS A 88 17.49 9.55 -1.46
C HIS A 88 16.85 8.38 -2.24
N THR A 89 17.65 7.53 -2.87
CA THR A 89 17.13 6.31 -3.52
C THR A 89 16.41 5.43 -2.49
N ARG A 90 17.01 5.19 -1.32
CA ARG A 90 16.37 4.45 -0.22
C ARG A 90 15.08 5.10 0.27
N PHE A 91 15.06 6.42 0.41
CA PHE A 91 13.85 7.16 0.77
C PHE A 91 12.74 6.95 -0.27
N VAL A 92 13.07 7.10 -1.56
CA VAL A 92 12.14 6.84 -2.66
C VAL A 92 11.61 5.42 -2.59
N SER A 93 12.45 4.41 -2.42
CA SER A 93 12.00 3.02 -2.36
C SER A 93 11.12 2.70 -1.14
N LEU A 94 11.18 3.47 -0.04
CA LEU A 94 10.25 3.28 1.09
C LEU A 94 8.97 4.11 0.99
N ALA A 95 8.89 5.06 0.06
CA ALA A 95 7.79 6.02 0.01
C ALA A 95 6.42 5.37 -0.21
N GLY A 96 6.31 4.37 -1.08
CA GLY A 96 5.08 3.61 -1.28
C GLY A 96 4.57 2.95 0.00
N PHE A 97 5.44 2.27 0.75
CA PHE A 97 5.05 1.66 2.02
C PHE A 97 4.66 2.70 3.08
N MET A 98 5.35 3.85 3.11
CA MET A 98 5.01 4.93 4.04
C MET A 98 3.65 5.55 3.72
N GLU A 99 3.32 5.74 2.44
CA GLU A 99 1.97 6.17 2.04
C GLU A 99 0.92 5.18 2.52
N GLN A 100 1.11 3.88 2.28
CA GLN A 100 0.16 2.85 2.70
C GLN A 100 -0.08 2.85 4.21
N ILE A 101 0.99 3.01 4.99
CA ILE A 101 0.90 3.11 6.45
C ILE A 101 0.08 4.34 6.83
N ILE A 102 0.43 5.51 6.30
CA ILE A 102 -0.22 6.78 6.65
C ILE A 102 -1.69 6.80 6.24
N SER A 103 -2.01 6.42 5.01
CA SER A 103 -3.38 6.44 4.50
C SER A 103 -4.28 5.45 5.25
N THR A 104 -3.77 4.27 5.58
CA THR A 104 -4.48 3.29 6.42
C THR A 104 -4.71 3.82 7.85
N GLU A 105 -3.73 4.47 8.46
CA GLU A 105 -3.89 5.08 9.79
C GLU A 105 -4.94 6.20 9.78
N ILE A 106 -4.98 7.03 8.74
CA ILE A 106 -6.00 8.07 8.58
C ILE A 106 -7.40 7.44 8.49
N ILE A 107 -7.55 6.37 7.72
CA ILE A 107 -8.83 5.64 7.59
C ILE A 107 -9.27 5.05 8.95
N PHE A 108 -8.35 4.39 9.66
CA PHE A 108 -8.69 3.83 10.98
C PHE A 108 -9.03 4.91 12.02
N ARG A 109 -8.30 6.04 12.04
CA ARG A 109 -8.53 7.11 13.02
C ARG A 109 -9.77 7.94 12.74
N SER A 110 -10.11 8.14 11.47
CA SER A 110 -11.31 8.89 11.08
C SER A 110 -12.60 8.14 11.38
N GLY A 111 -12.54 6.84 11.70
CA GLY A 111 -13.72 6.00 11.81
C GLY A 111 -14.41 5.77 10.46
N ALA A 112 -13.75 6.12 9.35
CA ALA A 112 -14.30 6.02 8.00
C ALA A 112 -14.44 4.58 7.49
N LEU A 113 -14.10 3.57 8.31
CA LEU A 113 -14.28 2.16 7.99
C LEU A 113 -15.51 1.54 8.71
N PRO A 114 -16.76 1.82 8.29
CA PRO A 114 -17.92 1.16 8.88
C PRO A 114 -17.94 -0.34 8.56
N ARG A 115 -18.54 -1.14 9.45
CA ARG A 115 -18.77 -2.58 9.29
C ARG A 115 -19.59 -2.95 8.05
N ARG A 116 -20.52 -2.08 7.65
CA ARG A 116 -21.25 -2.11 6.36
C ARG A 116 -20.87 -0.93 5.47
N GLY A 117 -19.64 -0.46 5.65
CA GLY A 117 -19.11 0.73 4.99
C GLY A 117 -18.85 0.50 3.51
N PRO A 118 -18.42 1.56 2.80
CA PRO A 118 -18.17 1.48 1.37
C PRO A 118 -17.15 0.38 1.09
N SER A 119 -17.53 -0.61 0.27
CA SER A 119 -16.67 -1.75 -0.07
C SER A 119 -15.34 -1.31 -0.71
N PHE A 120 -15.32 -0.08 -1.24
CA PHE A 120 -14.14 0.61 -1.71
C PHE A 120 -13.07 0.84 -0.63
N LEU A 121 -13.42 1.37 0.54
CA LEU A 121 -12.42 1.62 1.59
C LEU A 121 -11.87 0.32 2.17
N HIS A 122 -12.70 -0.72 2.24
CA HIS A 122 -12.25 -2.07 2.56
C HIS A 122 -11.22 -2.57 1.54
N GLY A 123 -11.44 -2.33 0.25
CA GLY A 123 -10.50 -2.70 -0.81
C GLY A 123 -9.17 -1.95 -0.72
N PHE A 124 -9.23 -0.64 -0.45
CA PHE A 124 -8.04 0.18 -0.27
C PHE A 124 -7.20 -0.31 0.92
N VAL A 125 -7.83 -0.55 2.08
CA VAL A 125 -7.15 -1.08 3.27
C VAL A 125 -6.64 -2.51 3.05
N LEU A 126 -7.41 -3.36 2.35
CA LEU A 126 -6.99 -4.72 2.01
C LEU A 126 -5.68 -4.73 1.21
N PHE A 127 -5.63 -3.90 0.17
CA PHE A 127 -4.44 -3.76 -0.65
C PHE A 127 -3.25 -3.30 0.19
N ASN A 128 -3.44 -2.27 1.03
CA ASN A 128 -2.39 -1.74 1.88
C ASN A 128 -1.85 -2.77 2.87
N ILE A 129 -2.67 -3.70 3.34
CA ILE A 129 -2.23 -4.78 4.24
C ILE A 129 -1.51 -5.90 3.49
N ILE A 130 -2.03 -6.32 2.33
CA ILE A 130 -1.53 -7.49 1.59
C ILE A 130 -0.26 -7.16 0.80
N LEU A 131 -0.15 -5.97 0.20
CA LEU A 131 0.99 -5.65 -0.64
C LEU A 131 2.34 -5.79 0.09
N PRO A 132 2.53 -5.25 1.32
CA PRO A 132 3.78 -5.42 2.05
C PRO A 132 4.11 -6.89 2.33
N VAL A 133 3.11 -7.72 2.64
CA VAL A 133 3.30 -9.18 2.83
C VAL A 133 3.77 -9.83 1.54
N GLY A 134 3.16 -9.45 0.41
CA GLY A 134 3.57 -9.91 -0.93
C GLY A 134 5.01 -9.52 -1.25
N TYR A 135 5.42 -8.30 -0.93
CA TYR A 135 6.80 -7.83 -1.12
C TYR A 135 7.81 -8.59 -0.27
N VAL A 136 7.49 -8.85 1.00
CA VAL A 136 8.35 -9.63 1.89
C VAL A 136 8.49 -11.05 1.35
N TYR A 137 7.37 -11.71 1.01
CA TYR A 137 7.40 -13.05 0.42
C TYR A 137 8.24 -13.10 -0.86
N ALA A 138 8.06 -12.13 -1.74
CA ALA A 138 8.79 -12.08 -3.00
C ALA A 138 10.29 -11.82 -2.79
N ASN A 139 10.66 -11.06 -1.75
CA ASN A 139 12.06 -10.90 -1.33
C ASN A 139 12.65 -12.15 -0.71
N GLU A 140 11.92 -12.90 0.13
CA GLU A 140 12.38 -14.19 0.66
C GLU A 140 12.66 -15.19 -0.47
N VAL A 141 11.76 -15.26 -1.45
CA VAL A 141 11.92 -16.14 -2.62
C VAL A 141 13.15 -15.72 -3.43
N SER A 142 13.34 -14.41 -3.65
CA SER A 142 14.53 -13.89 -4.33
C SER A 142 15.83 -14.19 -3.56
N ASP A 143 15.86 -13.95 -2.25
CA ASP A 143 17.02 -14.22 -1.38
C ASP A 143 17.39 -15.72 -1.41
N ALA A 144 16.39 -16.61 -1.48
CA ALA A 144 16.61 -18.06 -1.59
C ALA A 144 17.15 -18.50 -2.97
N ILE A 145 16.82 -17.80 -4.04
CA ILE A 145 17.23 -18.15 -5.42
C ILE A 145 18.56 -17.52 -5.80
N SER A 146 18.74 -16.22 -5.53
CA SER A 146 19.88 -15.42 -6.01
C SER A 146 20.69 -14.75 -4.91
N GLY A 147 20.21 -14.75 -3.66
CA GLY A 147 20.85 -14.01 -2.56
C GLY A 147 20.71 -12.49 -2.67
N GLU A 148 19.93 -12.00 -3.64
CA GLU A 148 19.71 -10.58 -3.88
C GLU A 148 18.30 -10.15 -3.47
N GLY A 149 18.18 -8.90 -2.99
CA GLY A 149 16.89 -8.27 -2.73
C GLY A 149 16.17 -7.88 -4.02
N MET A 150 14.86 -7.76 -3.95
CA MET A 150 13.98 -7.54 -5.09
C MET A 150 13.07 -6.32 -4.88
N GLY A 151 12.69 -5.68 -6.00
CA GLY A 151 11.81 -4.52 -5.99
C GLY A 151 12.38 -3.36 -5.20
N ASP A 152 11.51 -2.67 -4.47
CA ASP A 152 11.84 -1.52 -3.63
C ASP A 152 12.79 -1.81 -2.46
N LEU A 153 13.04 -3.09 -2.14
CA LEU A 153 14.01 -3.46 -1.10
C LEU A 153 15.43 -3.69 -1.65
N LYS A 154 15.63 -3.56 -2.97
CA LYS A 154 16.93 -3.77 -3.62
C LYS A 154 18.00 -2.72 -3.22
N ALA A 155 17.58 -1.52 -2.81
CA ALA A 155 18.49 -0.44 -2.38
C ALA A 155 19.10 -0.65 -0.96
N PHE A 156 18.73 -1.74 -0.29
CA PHE A 156 19.10 -2.04 1.09
C PHE A 156 20.01 -3.26 1.18
N ASN A 157 20.96 -3.23 2.11
CA ASN A 157 21.74 -4.43 2.42
C ASN A 157 20.86 -5.46 3.14
N ARG A 158 21.34 -6.70 3.27
CA ARG A 158 20.56 -7.80 3.86
C ARG A 158 20.05 -7.49 5.27
N SER A 159 20.87 -6.88 6.13
CA SER A 159 20.47 -6.57 7.51
C SER A 159 19.39 -5.49 7.56
N GLU A 160 19.54 -4.42 6.79
CA GLU A 160 18.55 -3.34 6.70
C GLU A 160 17.22 -3.86 6.12
N ARG A 161 17.31 -4.65 5.05
CA ARG A 161 16.16 -5.27 4.40
C ARG A 161 15.36 -6.13 5.37
N ARG A 162 16.03 -7.01 6.14
CA ARG A 162 15.38 -7.88 7.13
C ARG A 162 14.64 -7.08 8.22
N ALA A 163 15.21 -5.95 8.64
CA ALA A 163 14.56 -5.05 9.60
C ALA A 163 13.31 -4.37 9.00
N ILE A 164 13.38 -3.94 7.73
CA ILE A 164 12.24 -3.37 7.00
C ILE A 164 11.14 -4.43 6.82
N GLU A 165 11.50 -5.64 6.35
CA GLU A 165 10.57 -6.76 6.16
C GLU A 165 9.83 -7.11 7.45
N ALA A 166 10.56 -7.23 8.57
CA ALA A 166 9.95 -7.47 9.88
C ALA A 166 8.99 -6.35 10.29
N SER A 167 9.34 -5.09 10.02
CA SER A 167 8.49 -3.93 10.32
C SER A 167 7.22 -3.91 9.47
N LEU A 168 7.33 -4.24 8.18
CA LEU A 168 6.21 -4.35 7.25
C LEU A 168 5.26 -5.48 7.67
N LEU A 169 5.79 -6.67 8.00
CA LEU A 169 4.98 -7.78 8.50
C LEU A 169 4.28 -7.44 9.82
N ALA A 170 5.00 -6.84 10.77
CA ALA A 170 4.44 -6.44 12.05
C ALA A 170 3.31 -5.42 11.86
N TRP A 171 3.52 -4.42 11.01
CA TRP A 171 2.49 -3.44 10.70
C TRP A 171 1.28 -4.06 9.99
N SER A 172 1.49 -4.90 8.97
CA SER A 172 0.38 -5.59 8.28
C SER A 172 -0.43 -6.46 9.23
N ALA A 173 0.22 -7.21 10.13
CA ALA A 173 -0.47 -8.03 11.13
C ALA A 173 -1.28 -7.17 12.12
N MET A 174 -0.72 -6.07 12.61
CA MET A 174 -1.43 -5.13 13.50
C MET A 174 -2.62 -4.46 12.80
N SER A 175 -2.46 -4.02 11.56
CA SER A 175 -3.53 -3.40 10.76
C SER A 175 -4.65 -4.40 10.44
N ALA A 176 -4.31 -5.64 10.10
CA ALA A 176 -5.28 -6.71 9.91
C ALA A 176 -6.06 -7.01 11.21
N TYR A 177 -5.37 -7.08 12.34
CA TYR A 177 -6.01 -7.27 13.64
C TYR A 177 -6.96 -6.12 13.99
N ARG A 178 -6.55 -4.86 13.77
CA ARG A 178 -7.41 -3.69 13.99
C ARG A 178 -8.64 -3.72 13.10
N TRP A 179 -8.47 -4.09 11.83
CA TRP A 179 -9.60 -4.22 10.92
C TRP A 179 -10.58 -5.32 11.38
N TYR A 180 -10.07 -6.49 11.80
CA TYR A 180 -10.88 -7.55 12.39
C TYR A 180 -11.61 -7.09 13.67
N ALA A 181 -10.91 -6.45 14.60
CA ALA A 181 -11.48 -5.98 15.86
C ALA A 181 -12.57 -4.91 15.65
N LEU A 182 -12.43 -4.04 14.65
CA LEU A 182 -13.48 -3.10 14.22
C LEU A 182 -14.73 -3.84 13.72
N ALA A 183 -14.56 -4.92 12.96
CA ALA A 183 -15.69 -5.73 12.50
C ALA A 183 -16.44 -6.40 13.66
N GLU A 184 -15.71 -6.79 14.71
CA GLU A 184 -16.23 -7.47 15.92
C GLU A 184 -16.69 -6.53 17.06
N ARG A 185 -16.67 -5.20 16.87
CA ARG A 185 -16.98 -4.20 17.93
C ARG A 185 -16.14 -4.34 19.20
N ARG A 186 -14.92 -4.85 19.11
CA ARG A 186 -13.99 -4.83 20.24
C ARG A 186 -13.41 -3.43 20.39
N GLN A 187 -13.22 -2.95 21.61
CA GLN A 187 -12.43 -1.74 21.83
C GLN A 187 -11.06 -1.96 21.19
N LEU A 188 -10.73 -1.12 20.21
CA LEU A 188 -9.39 -1.13 19.62
C LEU A 188 -8.40 -0.63 20.66
N PRO A 189 -7.31 -1.35 20.92
CA PRO A 189 -6.20 -0.73 21.62
C PRO A 189 -5.68 0.39 20.71
N SER A 190 -5.60 1.60 21.24
CA SER A 190 -5.03 2.74 20.53
C SER A 190 -3.51 2.58 20.55
N PHE A 191 -2.96 2.06 19.46
CA PHE A 191 -1.52 2.01 19.25
C PHE A 191 -1.07 3.21 18.43
N PHE A 192 -0.05 3.90 18.92
CA PHE A 192 0.67 4.91 18.15
C PHE A 192 1.97 4.29 17.67
N LEU A 193 2.14 4.20 16.35
CA LEU A 193 3.44 3.96 15.73
C LEU A 193 4.06 5.32 15.43
N PHE A 194 5.05 5.73 16.23
CA PHE A 194 5.88 6.88 15.90
C PHE A 194 7.10 6.39 15.14
N VAL A 195 7.17 6.71 13.85
CA VAL A 195 8.34 6.51 13.01
C VAL A 195 9.09 7.83 13.01
N THR A 196 10.16 7.91 13.80
CA THR A 196 10.94 9.15 13.91
C THR A 196 12.25 8.98 13.13
N PRO A 197 12.50 9.76 12.06
CA PRO A 197 13.78 9.73 11.38
C PRO A 197 14.85 10.31 12.31
N ILE A 198 15.95 9.59 12.49
CA ILE A 198 17.09 10.04 13.28
C ILE A 198 18.10 10.70 12.32
N PRO A 199 18.76 11.82 12.69
CA PRO A 199 19.65 12.58 11.80
C PRO A 199 20.83 11.83 11.15
N HIS A 200 21.06 10.55 11.47
CA HIS A 200 22.15 9.73 10.94
C HIS A 200 21.67 8.45 10.22
N GLY A 201 20.47 8.46 9.65
CA GLY A 201 20.00 7.40 8.75
C GLY A 201 19.38 6.18 9.44
N GLY A 202 18.98 6.32 10.71
CA GLY A 202 18.20 5.32 11.43
C GLY A 202 16.71 5.68 11.51
N ILE A 203 15.88 4.69 11.82
CA ILE A 203 14.46 4.86 12.15
C ILE A 203 14.26 4.36 13.58
N THR A 204 13.74 5.20 14.46
CA THR A 204 13.22 4.73 15.75
C THR A 204 11.75 4.45 15.61
N VAL A 205 11.34 3.23 15.96
CA VAL A 205 9.94 2.81 16.07
C VAL A 205 9.57 2.78 17.54
N THR A 206 8.73 3.72 17.98
CA THR A 206 8.26 3.78 19.36
C THR A 206 6.81 3.32 19.45
N TYR A 207 6.53 2.41 20.39
CA TYR A 207 5.20 1.92 20.71
C TYR A 207 4.67 2.61 21.97
N SER A 208 3.46 3.15 21.89
CA SER A 208 2.72 3.63 23.07
C SER A 208 1.28 3.11 23.00
N GLN A 209 0.88 2.39 24.05
CA GLN A 209 -0.52 2.08 24.34
C GLN A 209 -1.09 3.20 25.20
N ARG A 210 -2.22 3.78 24.78
CA ARG A 210 -3.12 4.47 25.71
C ARG A 210 -4.24 3.50 26.09
N PHE A 211 -4.41 3.29 27.39
CA PHE A 211 -5.59 2.66 27.97
C PHE A 211 -6.76 3.65 27.92
#